data_AF-A0A0M9UBA7-F1
#
_entry.id   AF-A0A0M9UBA7-F1
#
_cell.length_a   1.000
_cell.length_b   1.000
_cell.length_c   1.000
_cell.angle_alpha   90.00
_cell.angle_beta   90.00
_cell.angle_gamma   90.00
#
_symmetry.space_group_name_H-M   'P 1'
#
loop_
_entity.id
_entity.type
_entity.pdbx_description
1 polymer ?
#
loop_
_entity_poly.entity_id
_entity_poly.type
_entity_poly.pdbx_seq_one_letter_code
_entity_poly.pdbx_strand_id
1 'polypeptide(L)'
;MNQNLRRVPFFQGLDQEALSAIQKRMKLRRYKKGDIVFPAGAPGESMFVIESGQVQVLADREGEPTGGVLAHLGPGSFFGEMALLLGERRSATVRVAIDAEIWELHKRDLDDLLQEYPQIAINISKELSRRLSKTIQQPIEIDETNLITITGQHIPFFVERLKAVTGDRVLVVDIGGLRPSLPDMPPDVDVHHFPWDARPEELAEFLGQEVDEYNRIVMVIRTRQTPLARKAAELGEVIIEVDHHSTTWLRRYGRQNYWHVQPSRKDVDRAARRVARKLVGIALSAGNSRGLAHVGVLEVLRENNIPIDYIAGTSMGALIGGLYAYRPSIEYLYQFVSHLPKATSFRFGLYDFAFPFRTGILKGEKMRRYLAEKWFGNANIEDLEIPLKVVAADLVTGEEVIFTEGPLADAVRASTSIMGIFQPAYVDGRYLIDGGAVNPVPASTLENDVNIIIASSVIVNLTERAHRKEILQSGRLPNVLNIVLGVQEIMEAGIVESRMSNVDVLIQPDVTDVDGMNYKEWKPIVERGRVAAEKFVDDIKRLLSERRAGARVDIRQKVIEKAR
;
A
#
# COMPACT_ATOMS: atom_id res chain seq x y z
N MET A 1 27.21 11.72 -23.17
CA MET A 1 25.91 11.76 -23.89
C MET A 1 25.05 10.48 -23.77
N ASN A 2 25.32 9.34 -24.43
CA ASN A 2 24.40 8.17 -24.42
C ASN A 2 24.06 7.64 -23.01
N GLN A 3 25.00 7.71 -22.06
CA GLN A 3 24.75 7.35 -20.66
C GLN A 3 23.82 8.35 -19.94
N ASN A 4 23.88 9.64 -20.29
CA ASN A 4 23.01 10.68 -19.73
C ASN A 4 21.59 10.61 -20.31
N LEU A 5 21.45 10.32 -21.62
CA LEU A 5 20.15 10.13 -22.24
C LEU A 5 19.36 8.98 -21.61
N ARG A 6 20.04 7.87 -21.27
CA ARG A 6 19.41 6.73 -20.57
C ARG A 6 18.90 7.08 -19.17
N ARG A 7 19.33 8.20 -18.57
CA ARG A 7 18.82 8.67 -17.27
C ARG A 7 17.52 9.46 -17.41
N VAL A 8 17.19 9.94 -18.61
CA VAL A 8 15.90 10.57 -18.90
C VAL A 8 14.84 9.46 -19.01
N PRO A 9 13.79 9.45 -18.16
CA PRO A 9 12.77 8.40 -18.14
C PRO A 9 12.13 8.11 -19.51
N PHE A 10 11.97 9.15 -20.34
CA PHE A 10 11.38 9.03 -21.68
C PHE A 10 12.22 8.16 -22.63
N PHE A 11 13.53 8.12 -22.43
CA PHE A 11 14.49 7.43 -23.30
C PHE A 11 15.01 6.12 -22.69
N GLN A 12 14.44 5.69 -21.56
CA GLN A 12 14.80 4.42 -20.95
C GLN A 12 14.38 3.23 -21.82
N GLY A 13 15.23 2.20 -21.85
CA GLY A 13 14.97 0.98 -22.61
C GLY A 13 15.15 1.10 -24.13
N LEU A 14 15.50 2.28 -24.65
CA LEU A 14 15.80 2.46 -26.08
C LEU A 14 17.10 1.77 -26.48
N ASP A 15 17.12 1.26 -27.72
CA ASP A 15 18.31 0.69 -28.34
C ASP A 15 19.33 1.79 -28.72
N GLN A 16 20.52 1.38 -29.17
CA GLN A 16 21.58 2.33 -29.51
C GLN A 16 21.29 3.15 -30.77
N GLU A 17 20.46 2.62 -31.67
CA GLU A 17 20.07 3.32 -32.90
C GLU A 17 19.15 4.50 -32.56
N ALA A 18 18.10 4.27 -31.77
CA ALA A 18 17.19 5.30 -31.31
C ALA A 18 17.90 6.37 -30.45
N LEU A 19 18.81 5.96 -29.54
CA LEU A 19 19.60 6.92 -28.76
C LEU A 19 20.50 7.80 -29.64
N SER A 20 21.10 7.21 -30.68
CA SER A 20 21.91 7.96 -31.64
C SER A 20 21.05 8.92 -32.47
N ALA A 21 19.83 8.53 -32.83
CA ALA A 21 18.88 9.38 -33.54
C ALA A 21 18.41 10.57 -32.68
N ILE A 22 18.21 10.37 -31.38
CA ILE A 22 17.92 11.45 -30.42
C ILE A 22 19.12 12.40 -30.33
N GLN A 23 20.32 11.87 -30.14
CA GLN A 23 21.54 12.68 -30.00
C GLN A 23 21.78 13.57 -31.21
N LYS A 24 21.53 13.08 -32.45
CA LYS A 24 21.67 13.87 -33.68
C LYS A 24 20.73 15.07 -33.75
N ARG A 25 19.58 15.00 -33.07
CA ARG A 25 18.56 16.06 -33.05
C ARG A 25 18.72 17.02 -31.87
N MET A 26 19.57 16.70 -30.89
CA MET A 26 19.87 17.60 -29.78
C MET A 26 20.97 18.60 -30.13
N LYS A 27 20.85 19.82 -29.61
CA LYS A 27 21.83 20.89 -29.79
C LYS A 27 22.56 21.17 -28.49
N LEU A 28 23.89 21.12 -28.52
CA LEU A 28 24.70 21.48 -27.35
C LEU A 28 24.75 23.00 -27.20
N ARG A 29 24.37 23.50 -26.03
CA ARG A 29 24.46 24.90 -25.62
C ARG A 29 25.43 25.04 -24.47
N ARG A 30 26.21 26.12 -24.47
CA ARG A 30 27.17 26.44 -23.41
C ARG A 30 26.71 27.70 -22.70
N TYR A 31 26.62 27.63 -21.38
CA TYR A 31 26.18 28.71 -20.51
C TYR A 31 27.24 28.99 -19.44
N LYS A 32 27.41 30.26 -19.09
CA LYS A 32 28.26 30.68 -17.98
C LYS A 32 27.44 30.82 -16.69
N LYS A 33 28.10 30.72 -15.54
CA LYS A 33 27.49 31.00 -14.24
C LYS A 33 26.77 32.35 -14.26
N GLY A 34 25.51 32.35 -13.82
CA GLY A 34 24.63 33.51 -13.81
C GLY A 34 23.66 33.57 -15.00
N ASP A 35 23.95 32.88 -16.09
CA ASP A 35 23.07 32.88 -17.27
C ASP A 35 21.69 32.27 -16.93
N ILE A 36 20.64 32.83 -17.51
CA ILE A 36 19.28 32.29 -17.41
C ILE A 36 19.04 31.41 -18.64
N VAL A 37 18.78 30.12 -18.41
CA VAL A 37 18.42 29.17 -19.49
C VAL A 37 17.03 29.49 -20.03
N PHE A 38 16.07 29.74 -19.13
CA PHE A 38 14.79 30.37 -19.44
C PHE A 38 14.17 30.98 -18.18
N PRO A 39 13.39 32.07 -18.31
CA PRO A 39 12.60 32.61 -17.20
C PRO A 39 11.28 31.86 -17.02
N ALA A 40 10.71 31.93 -15.82
CA ALA A 40 9.33 31.52 -15.54
C ALA A 40 8.36 32.28 -16.46
N GLY A 41 7.23 31.65 -16.81
CA GLY A 41 6.23 32.21 -17.71
C GLY A 41 6.59 32.19 -19.20
N ALA A 42 7.83 31.82 -19.58
CA ALA A 42 8.22 31.69 -20.98
C ALA A 42 7.52 30.51 -21.69
N PRO A 43 7.48 30.48 -23.04
CA PRO A 43 6.98 29.33 -23.79
C PRO A 43 7.82 28.05 -23.55
N GLY A 44 7.13 26.91 -23.50
CA GLY A 44 7.70 25.57 -23.29
C GLY A 44 8.14 24.86 -24.56
N GLU A 45 8.99 25.43 -25.42
CA GLU A 45 9.24 24.83 -26.76
C GLU A 45 10.42 23.86 -26.83
N SER A 46 11.16 23.68 -25.74
CA SER A 46 12.29 22.75 -25.65
C SER A 46 12.45 22.12 -24.27
N MET A 47 13.07 20.95 -24.22
CA MET A 47 13.57 20.32 -22.99
C MET A 47 15.09 20.26 -22.99
N PHE A 48 15.67 20.12 -21.80
CA PHE A 48 17.10 20.24 -21.59
C PHE A 48 17.66 19.06 -20.80
N VAL A 49 18.86 18.61 -21.15
CA VAL A 49 19.63 17.58 -20.43
C VAL A 49 21.01 18.12 -20.12
N ILE A 50 21.44 18.04 -18.86
CA ILE A 50 22.72 18.59 -18.40
C ILE A 50 23.83 17.59 -18.71
N GLU A 51 24.79 17.96 -19.58
CA GLU A 51 25.98 17.15 -19.86
C GLU A 51 27.05 17.38 -18.79
N SER A 52 27.31 18.64 -18.44
CA SER A 52 28.27 19.06 -17.42
C SER A 52 27.83 20.39 -16.77
N GLY A 53 28.33 20.70 -15.57
CA GLY A 53 27.96 21.91 -14.82
C GLY A 53 26.76 21.74 -13.88
N GLN A 54 26.15 22.84 -13.46
CA GLN A 54 25.03 22.84 -12.52
C GLN A 54 24.08 24.02 -12.76
N VAL A 55 22.77 23.79 -12.65
CA VAL A 55 21.74 24.84 -12.68
C VAL A 55 20.92 24.85 -11.40
N GLN A 56 20.31 25.99 -11.09
CA GLN A 56 19.36 26.23 -10.01
C GLN A 56 17.98 26.51 -10.60
N VAL A 57 16.96 25.86 -10.04
CA VAL A 57 15.55 26.12 -10.34
C VAL A 57 15.01 27.06 -9.28
N LEU A 58 14.46 28.20 -9.69
CA LEU A 58 14.00 29.27 -8.82
C LEU A 58 12.48 29.39 -8.88
N ALA A 59 11.83 29.47 -7.72
CA ALA A 59 10.39 29.69 -7.62
C ALA A 59 10.01 31.07 -8.19
N ASP A 60 8.82 31.18 -8.78
CA ASP A 60 8.24 32.47 -9.14
C ASP A 60 7.48 33.01 -7.91
N ARG A 61 7.96 34.12 -7.35
CA ARG A 61 7.26 34.89 -6.31
C ARG A 61 7.13 36.32 -6.82
N GLU A 62 5.90 36.77 -7.04
CA GLU A 62 5.64 38.15 -7.44
C GLU A 62 6.30 39.12 -6.44
N GLY A 63 7.30 39.88 -6.90
CA GLY A 63 7.94 40.95 -6.15
C GLY A 63 9.33 40.66 -5.55
N GLU A 64 9.86 39.44 -5.62
CA GLU A 64 11.22 39.13 -5.11
C GLU A 64 12.21 38.78 -6.25
N PRO A 65 13.33 39.51 -6.43
CA PRO A 65 14.29 39.27 -7.51
C PRO A 65 15.06 37.93 -7.38
N THR A 66 14.90 37.23 -6.26
CA THR A 66 15.51 35.94 -5.96
C THR A 66 14.47 35.02 -5.31
N GLY A 67 13.46 34.60 -6.07
CA GLY A 67 12.56 33.54 -5.60
C GLY A 67 13.36 32.33 -5.09
N GLY A 68 12.88 31.70 -4.02
CA GLY A 68 13.59 30.64 -3.31
C GLY A 68 14.07 29.51 -4.24
N VAL A 69 15.26 28.97 -3.96
CA VAL A 69 15.83 27.86 -4.73
C VAL A 69 15.01 26.60 -4.47
N LEU A 70 14.32 26.11 -5.49
CA LEU A 70 13.52 24.88 -5.43
C LEU A 70 14.39 23.63 -5.56
N ALA A 71 15.43 23.69 -6.40
CA ALA A 71 16.32 22.55 -6.65
C ALA A 71 17.65 22.98 -7.27
N HIS A 72 18.68 22.17 -7.05
CA HIS A 72 19.93 22.19 -7.79
C HIS A 72 20.01 20.95 -8.69
N LEU A 73 20.27 21.14 -9.99
CA LEU A 73 20.33 20.05 -10.97
C LEU A 73 21.74 19.96 -11.56
N GLY A 74 22.32 18.76 -11.54
CA GLY A 74 23.67 18.46 -12.05
C GLY A 74 23.68 17.51 -13.25
N PRO A 75 24.86 17.02 -13.66
CA PRO A 75 25.03 16.19 -14.86
C PRO A 75 24.15 14.93 -14.88
N GLY A 76 23.52 14.65 -16.01
CA GLY A 76 22.56 13.56 -16.20
C GLY A 76 21.14 13.86 -15.72
N SER A 77 20.90 15.05 -15.13
CA SER A 77 19.55 15.55 -14.86
C SER A 77 18.96 16.22 -16.09
N PHE A 78 17.63 16.35 -16.14
CA PHE A 78 16.90 17.03 -17.21
C PHE A 78 15.85 17.97 -16.63
N PHE A 79 15.40 18.95 -17.42
CA PHE A 79 14.38 19.91 -17.00
C PHE A 79 13.66 20.54 -18.21
N GLY A 80 12.54 21.21 -17.94
CA GLY A 80 11.76 21.94 -18.94
C GLY A 80 10.84 21.05 -19.79
N GLU A 81 10.76 19.76 -19.46
CA GLU A 81 9.99 18.76 -20.17
C GLU A 81 8.48 18.90 -19.97
N MET A 82 8.04 19.39 -18.82
CA MET A 82 6.60 19.53 -18.53
C MET A 82 5.95 20.56 -19.45
N ALA A 83 6.59 21.72 -19.59
CA ALA A 83 6.14 22.77 -20.50
C ALA A 83 6.15 22.28 -21.96
N LEU A 84 7.14 21.45 -22.33
CA LEU A 84 7.24 20.84 -23.66
C LEU A 84 6.06 19.91 -23.98
N LEU A 85 5.81 18.97 -23.08
CA LEU A 85 4.83 17.90 -23.26
C LEU A 85 3.39 18.39 -23.12
N LEU A 86 3.12 19.22 -22.10
CA LEU A 86 1.76 19.69 -21.79
C LEU A 86 1.37 20.95 -22.58
N GLY A 87 2.33 21.62 -23.23
CA GLY A 87 2.08 22.87 -23.95
C GLY A 87 1.85 24.07 -23.02
N GLU A 88 2.27 23.96 -21.76
CA GLU A 88 2.15 25.01 -20.74
C GLU A 88 3.32 26.01 -20.80
N ARG A 89 3.21 27.11 -20.04
CA ARG A 89 4.33 28.04 -19.80
C ARG A 89 5.32 27.45 -18.80
N ARG A 90 6.58 27.92 -18.81
CA ARG A 90 7.61 27.50 -17.85
C ARG A 90 7.15 27.83 -16.43
N SER A 91 7.14 26.83 -15.54
CA SER A 91 6.68 27.00 -14.15
C SER A 91 7.71 27.63 -13.21
N ALA A 92 8.98 27.71 -13.63
CA ALA A 92 10.08 28.21 -12.82
C ALA A 92 11.17 28.83 -13.70
N THR A 93 11.99 29.70 -13.11
CA THR A 93 13.19 30.22 -13.77
C THR A 93 14.36 29.26 -13.55
N VAL A 94 15.12 28.94 -14.61
CA VAL A 94 16.34 28.13 -14.49
C VAL A 94 17.57 28.99 -14.73
N ARG A 95 18.44 29.09 -13.73
CA ARG A 95 19.68 29.88 -13.76
C ARG A 95 20.90 28.99 -13.59
N VAL A 96 21.96 29.25 -14.33
CA VAL A 96 23.21 28.49 -14.26
C VAL A 96 23.99 28.87 -13.00
N ALA A 97 24.29 27.87 -12.16
CA ALA A 97 25.02 28.05 -10.90
C ALA A 97 26.52 27.79 -11.05
N ILE A 98 26.89 26.89 -11.96
CA ILE A 98 28.25 26.55 -12.39
C ILE A 98 28.21 26.44 -13.91
N ASP A 99 29.19 27.00 -14.62
CA ASP A 99 29.33 26.91 -16.08
C ASP A 99 28.90 25.52 -16.58
N ALA A 100 27.95 25.51 -17.52
CA ALA A 100 27.22 24.31 -17.89
C ALA A 100 27.16 24.09 -19.41
N GLU A 101 27.36 22.83 -19.79
CA GLU A 101 27.03 22.35 -21.13
C GLU A 101 25.71 21.60 -21.07
N ILE A 102 24.72 22.07 -21.83
CA ILE A 102 23.34 21.61 -21.75
C ILE A 102 22.88 21.24 -23.16
N TRP A 103 22.37 20.03 -23.33
CA TRP A 103 21.74 19.58 -24.55
C TRP A 103 20.28 20.02 -24.60
N GLU A 104 19.90 20.68 -25.68
CA GLU A 104 18.54 21.16 -25.94
C GLU A 104 17.87 20.29 -27.00
N LEU A 105 16.63 19.85 -26.75
CA LEU A 105 15.76 19.16 -27.70
C LEU A 105 14.49 19.97 -27.90
N HIS A 106 14.18 20.37 -29.13
CA HIS A 106 12.97 21.13 -29.43
C HIS A 106 11.75 20.22 -29.62
N LYS A 107 10.56 20.82 -29.48
CA LYS A 107 9.28 20.12 -29.66
C LYS A 107 9.16 19.43 -31.02
N ARG A 108 9.51 20.14 -32.10
CA ARG A 108 9.47 19.59 -33.46
C ARG A 108 10.34 18.35 -33.61
N ASP A 109 11.55 18.41 -33.07
CA ASP A 109 12.49 17.28 -33.10
C ASP A 109 11.98 16.10 -32.26
N LEU A 110 11.33 16.38 -31.12
CA LEU A 110 10.67 15.35 -30.30
C LEU A 110 9.47 14.74 -31.01
N ASP A 111 8.65 15.55 -31.69
CA ASP A 111 7.48 15.07 -32.44
C ASP A 111 7.91 14.13 -33.59
N ASP A 112 8.98 14.48 -34.31
CA ASP A 112 9.57 13.62 -35.34
C ASP A 112 10.10 12.31 -34.74
N LEU A 113 10.77 12.39 -33.57
CA LEU A 113 11.25 11.21 -32.85
C LEU A 113 10.11 10.30 -32.37
N LEU A 114 8.96 10.87 -32.00
CA LEU A 114 7.78 10.09 -31.57
C LEU A 114 7.15 9.33 -32.74
N GLN A 115 7.20 9.89 -33.96
CA GLN A 115 6.74 9.21 -35.17
C GLN A 115 7.70 8.07 -35.57
N GLU A 116 9.01 8.29 -35.46
CA GLU A 116 10.03 7.32 -35.83
C GLU A 116 10.19 6.20 -34.78
N TYR A 117 10.04 6.55 -33.49
CA TYR A 117 10.22 5.63 -32.36
C TYR A 117 9.03 5.69 -31.38
N PRO A 118 7.91 4.98 -31.67
CA PRO A 118 6.69 5.01 -30.84
C PRO A 118 6.90 4.62 -29.38
N GLN A 119 7.97 3.88 -29.06
CA GLN A 119 8.34 3.51 -27.68
C GLN A 119 8.55 4.73 -26.78
N ILE A 120 9.00 5.86 -27.34
CA ILE A 120 9.17 7.12 -26.59
C ILE A 120 7.80 7.61 -26.08
N ALA A 121 6.75 7.51 -26.89
CA ALA A 121 5.39 7.93 -26.52
C ALA A 121 4.84 7.08 -25.35
N ILE A 122 5.09 5.77 -25.38
CA ILE A 122 4.72 4.85 -24.30
C ILE A 122 5.43 5.23 -23.00
N ASN A 123 6.74 5.52 -23.07
CA ASN A 123 7.52 5.92 -21.89
C ASN A 123 7.06 7.26 -21.31
N ILE A 124 6.71 8.23 -22.17
CA ILE A 124 6.12 9.51 -21.75
C ILE A 124 4.77 9.27 -21.04
N SER A 125 3.88 8.47 -21.63
CA SER A 125 2.56 8.17 -21.05
C SER A 125 2.68 7.52 -19.67
N LYS A 126 3.57 6.53 -19.53
CA LYS A 126 3.88 5.88 -18.24
C LYS A 126 4.39 6.88 -17.20
N GLU A 127 5.29 7.78 -17.57
CA GLU A 127 5.87 8.76 -16.64
C GLU A 127 4.85 9.83 -16.22
N LEU A 128 4.00 10.31 -17.14
CA LEU A 128 2.91 11.24 -16.81
C LEU A 128 1.88 10.59 -15.88
N SER A 129 1.46 9.35 -16.17
CA SER A 129 0.55 8.59 -15.30
C SER A 129 1.14 8.41 -13.90
N ARG A 130 2.44 8.08 -13.80
CA ARG A 130 3.15 7.95 -12.52
C ARG A 130 3.16 9.24 -11.71
N ARG A 131 3.30 10.40 -12.36
CA ARG A 131 3.31 11.71 -11.70
C ARG A 131 1.92 12.13 -11.24
N LEU A 132 0.87 11.91 -12.05
CA LEU A 132 -0.52 12.16 -11.65
C LEU A 132 -0.91 11.37 -10.40
N SER A 133 -0.49 10.10 -10.31
CA SER A 133 -0.71 9.28 -9.11
C SER A 133 0.05 9.79 -7.87
N LYS A 134 1.19 10.47 -8.04
CA LYS A 134 1.99 11.01 -6.93
C LYS A 134 1.45 12.32 -6.36
N THR A 135 0.94 13.22 -7.21
CA THR A 135 0.45 14.54 -6.77
C THR A 135 -0.84 14.44 -5.95
N ILE A 136 -1.61 13.37 -6.09
CA ILE A 136 -2.83 13.13 -5.29
C ILE A 136 -2.51 12.66 -3.86
N GLN A 137 -1.30 12.13 -3.60
CA GLN A 137 -0.99 11.40 -2.36
C GLN A 137 0.04 12.07 -1.42
N GLN A 138 0.41 13.34 -1.60
CA GLN A 138 1.39 13.99 -0.72
C GLN A 138 0.83 15.22 -0.01
N PRO A 139 0.20 15.05 1.18
CA PRO A 139 0.19 16.12 2.16
C PRO A 139 1.62 16.34 2.63
N ILE A 140 2.06 17.60 2.63
CA ILE A 140 3.27 18.04 3.32
C ILE A 140 2.99 17.86 4.82
N GLU A 141 3.60 16.84 5.47
CA GLU A 141 3.59 16.72 6.93
C GLU A 141 4.57 17.75 7.50
N ILE A 142 4.02 18.81 8.10
CA ILE A 142 4.75 19.68 9.02
C ILE A 142 4.87 18.88 10.34
N ASP A 143 6.01 19.00 11.03
CA ASP A 143 6.29 18.43 12.36
C ASP A 143 5.40 19.13 13.43
N GLU A 144 4.07 19.06 13.28
CA GLU A 144 3.10 19.62 14.22
C GLU A 144 2.85 18.63 15.36
N THR A 145 2.87 19.14 16.59
CA THR A 145 2.57 18.37 17.80
C THR A 145 1.14 17.86 17.79
N ASN A 146 0.96 16.54 17.84
CA ASN A 146 -0.38 15.97 17.76
C ASN A 146 -1.10 16.00 19.11
N LEU A 147 -2.29 16.58 19.14
CA LEU A 147 -3.16 16.61 20.30
C LEU A 147 -4.15 15.43 20.29
N ILE A 148 -4.07 14.56 21.29
CA ILE A 148 -4.88 13.34 21.40
C ILE A 148 -5.78 13.46 22.63
N THR A 149 -7.10 13.36 22.45
CA THR A 149 -8.03 13.22 23.59
C THR A 149 -8.34 11.75 23.80
N ILE A 150 -8.21 11.24 25.02
CA ILE A 150 -8.51 9.84 25.34
C ILE A 150 -9.32 9.69 26.63
N THR A 151 -10.20 8.69 26.67
CA THR A 151 -10.94 8.30 27.87
C THR A 151 -11.12 6.78 27.92
N GLY A 152 -11.46 6.26 29.11
CA GLY A 152 -11.76 4.85 29.33
C GLY A 152 -10.60 4.04 29.90
N GLN A 153 -10.51 2.78 29.51
CA GLN A 153 -9.60 1.77 30.06
C GLN A 153 -8.25 1.75 29.30
N HIS A 154 -7.24 1.06 29.85
CA HIS A 154 -5.94 0.80 29.19
C HIS A 154 -5.14 2.04 28.72
N ILE A 155 -5.42 3.24 29.24
CA ILE A 155 -4.70 4.47 28.86
C ILE A 155 -3.18 4.37 29.06
N PRO A 156 -2.63 3.85 30.19
CA PRO A 156 -1.18 3.70 30.33
C PRO A 156 -0.56 2.83 29.24
N PHE A 157 -1.26 1.75 28.87
CA PHE A 157 -0.82 0.86 27.80
C PHE A 157 -0.88 1.56 26.43
N PHE A 158 -1.92 2.35 26.15
CA PHE A 158 -1.97 3.17 24.92
C PHE A 158 -0.74 4.10 24.82
N VAL A 159 -0.39 4.80 25.90
CA VAL A 159 0.75 5.72 25.94
C VAL A 159 2.08 4.96 25.76
N GLU A 160 2.26 3.84 26.45
CA GLU A 160 3.41 2.95 26.29
C GLU A 160 3.59 2.52 24.83
N ARG A 161 2.50 2.09 24.18
CA ARG A 161 2.53 1.66 22.78
C ARG A 161 2.78 2.81 21.81
N LEU A 162 2.16 3.96 22.04
CA LEU A 162 2.39 5.15 21.22
C LEU A 162 3.88 5.53 21.22
N LYS A 163 4.52 5.54 22.39
CA LYS A 163 5.96 5.79 22.53
C LYS A 163 6.80 4.71 21.87
N ALA A 164 6.49 3.44 22.12
CA ALA A 164 7.25 2.33 21.54
C ALA A 164 7.23 2.32 20.01
N VAL A 165 6.12 2.77 19.40
CA VAL A 165 5.96 2.82 17.94
C VAL A 165 6.63 4.06 17.32
N THR A 166 6.63 5.20 18.01
CA THR A 166 7.06 6.49 17.45
C THR A 166 8.45 6.94 17.88
N GLY A 167 8.88 6.56 19.09
CA GLY A 167 10.02 7.16 19.79
C GLY A 167 9.78 8.60 20.26
N ASP A 168 8.53 9.08 20.23
CA ASP A 168 8.18 10.46 20.53
C ASP A 168 8.27 10.80 22.02
N ARG A 169 8.56 12.07 22.35
CA ARG A 169 8.27 12.63 23.68
C ARG A 169 6.78 12.85 23.81
N VAL A 170 6.18 12.27 24.85
CA VAL A 170 4.74 12.31 25.10
C VAL A 170 4.48 12.95 26.46
N LEU A 171 3.66 14.01 26.47
CA LEU A 171 3.09 14.60 27.68
C LEU A 171 1.69 14.04 27.90
N VAL A 172 1.39 13.58 29.11
CA VAL A 172 0.04 13.19 29.52
C VAL A 172 -0.57 14.28 30.39
N VAL A 173 -1.74 14.78 30.01
CA VAL A 173 -2.44 15.83 30.76
C VAL A 173 -3.71 15.25 31.36
N ASP A 174 -3.77 15.15 32.69
CA ASP A 174 -4.96 14.74 33.44
C ASP A 174 -5.96 15.89 33.51
N ILE A 175 -7.01 15.83 32.70
CA ILE A 175 -7.99 16.89 32.61
C ILE A 175 -8.99 16.77 33.77
N GLY A 176 -8.79 17.59 34.79
CA GLY A 176 -9.70 17.74 35.92
C GLY A 176 -9.34 16.96 37.19
N GLY A 177 -8.08 16.55 37.33
CA GLY A 177 -7.32 16.31 38.58
C GLY A 177 -8.03 15.80 39.86
N LEU A 178 -9.09 14.99 39.79
CA LEU A 178 -9.86 14.55 40.96
C LEU A 178 -9.90 13.01 41.10
N ARG A 179 -9.92 12.56 42.37
CA ARG A 179 -9.77 11.15 42.79
C ARG A 179 -10.84 10.19 42.21
N PRO A 180 -10.47 8.94 41.90
CA PRO A 180 -9.11 8.40 41.98
C PRO A 180 -8.21 9.01 40.90
N SER A 181 -6.93 9.20 41.24
CA SER A 181 -5.90 9.72 40.34
C SER A 181 -5.83 8.91 39.04
N LEU A 182 -5.20 9.46 38.01
CA LEU A 182 -4.79 8.66 36.86
C LEU A 182 -4.13 7.36 37.32
N PRO A 183 -4.36 6.23 36.62
CA PRO A 183 -3.56 5.03 36.81
C PRO A 183 -2.08 5.36 36.63
N ASP A 184 -1.19 4.61 37.29
CA ASP A 184 0.25 4.79 37.16
C ASP A 184 0.66 4.78 35.68
N MET A 185 1.23 5.89 35.23
CA MET A 185 1.77 6.04 33.88
C MET A 185 3.17 5.42 33.80
N PRO A 186 3.66 5.08 32.59
CA PRO A 186 5.05 4.64 32.42
C PRO A 186 6.03 5.66 33.04
N PRO A 187 7.10 5.21 33.71
CA PRO A 187 7.96 6.08 34.53
C PRO A 187 8.74 7.13 33.73
N ASP A 188 8.81 6.97 32.42
CA ASP A 188 9.49 7.84 31.46
C ASP A 188 8.52 8.80 30.74
N VAL A 189 7.29 8.96 31.25
CA VAL A 189 6.25 9.84 30.72
C VAL A 189 6.02 11.01 31.66
N ASP A 190 6.09 12.22 31.12
CA ASP A 190 5.76 13.42 31.86
C ASP A 190 4.23 13.50 32.04
N VAL A 191 3.78 13.69 33.28
CA VAL A 191 2.36 13.78 33.63
C VAL A 191 2.08 15.14 34.27
N HIS A 192 1.16 15.88 33.68
CA HIS A 192 0.66 17.14 34.21
C HIS A 192 -0.78 16.98 34.72
N HIS A 193 -1.04 17.37 35.96
CA HIS A 193 -2.40 17.37 36.51
C HIS A 193 -3.06 18.73 36.35
N PHE A 194 -4.02 18.83 35.44
CA PHE A 194 -4.72 20.07 35.17
C PHE A 194 -5.87 20.27 36.17
N PRO A 195 -5.97 21.43 36.85
CA PRO A 195 -6.96 21.63 37.90
C PRO A 195 -8.41 21.49 37.40
N TRP A 196 -9.29 20.96 38.25
CA TRP A 196 -10.69 20.70 37.90
C TRP A 196 -11.55 21.96 37.83
N ASP A 197 -11.13 23.01 38.52
CA ASP A 197 -11.76 24.32 38.60
C ASP A 197 -11.14 25.35 37.63
N ALA A 198 -10.13 24.94 36.86
CA ALA A 198 -9.50 25.77 35.84
C ALA A 198 -10.49 26.14 34.72
N ARG A 199 -10.27 27.32 34.12
CA ARG A 199 -11.09 27.79 33.00
C ARG A 199 -10.68 27.09 31.69
N PRO A 200 -11.62 26.79 30.77
CA PRO A 200 -11.28 26.16 29.49
C PRO A 200 -10.22 26.90 28.66
N GLU A 201 -10.14 28.23 28.76
CA GLU A 201 -9.16 29.05 28.05
C GLU A 201 -7.73 28.77 28.53
N GLU A 202 -7.56 28.50 29.83
CA GLU A 202 -6.26 28.20 30.45
C GLU A 202 -5.66 26.90 29.91
N LEU A 203 -6.51 25.94 29.50
CA LEU A 203 -6.05 24.70 28.87
C LEU A 203 -5.41 24.98 27.50
N ALA A 204 -5.99 25.87 26.70
CA ALA A 204 -5.43 26.21 25.40
C ALA A 204 -4.11 26.98 25.54
N GLU A 205 -4.02 27.89 26.51
CA GLU A 205 -2.80 28.62 26.84
C GLU A 205 -1.68 27.67 27.29
N PHE A 206 -1.99 26.73 28.19
CA PHE A 206 -1.05 25.71 28.65
C PHE A 206 -0.53 24.86 27.48
N LEU A 207 -1.42 24.29 26.67
CA LEU A 207 -1.01 23.46 25.53
C LEU A 207 -0.12 24.23 24.55
N GLY A 208 -0.41 25.52 24.32
CA GLY A 208 0.41 26.39 23.46
C GLY A 208 1.85 26.62 23.96
N GLN A 209 2.13 26.40 25.25
CA GLN A 209 3.49 26.48 25.80
C GLN A 209 4.25 25.15 25.66
N GLU A 210 3.53 24.03 25.63
CA GLU A 210 4.09 22.68 25.64
C GLU A 210 4.31 22.10 24.23
N VAL A 211 3.67 22.67 23.20
CA VAL A 211 3.74 22.17 21.82
C VAL A 211 5.15 22.16 21.23
N ASP A 212 6.07 23.01 21.69
CA ASP A 212 7.46 23.02 21.21
C ASP A 212 8.35 21.97 21.90
N GLU A 213 7.93 21.46 23.07
CA GLU A 213 8.73 20.53 23.87
C GLU A 213 8.38 19.05 23.62
N TYR A 214 7.10 18.77 23.33
CA TYR A 214 6.58 17.42 23.18
C TYR A 214 6.06 17.20 21.76
N ASN A 215 6.30 16.01 21.21
CA ASN A 215 5.79 15.66 19.88
C ASN A 215 4.31 15.24 19.92
N ARG A 216 3.85 14.77 21.09
CA ARG A 216 2.47 14.31 21.32
C ARG A 216 2.00 14.79 22.68
N ILE A 217 0.77 15.28 22.75
CA ILE A 217 0.12 15.58 24.03
C ILE A 217 -1.16 14.75 24.13
N VAL A 218 -1.25 13.91 25.15
CA VAL A 218 -2.38 13.02 25.43
C VAL A 218 -3.21 13.60 26.58
N MET A 219 -4.33 14.23 26.23
CA MET A 219 -5.31 14.75 27.17
C MET A 219 -6.25 13.64 27.63
N VAL A 220 -6.17 13.28 28.90
CA VAL A 220 -7.04 12.26 29.50
C VAL A 220 -8.26 12.93 30.10
N ILE A 221 -9.44 12.60 29.57
CA ILE A 221 -10.73 13.12 30.06
C ILE A 221 -11.54 12.02 30.74
N ARG A 222 -12.55 12.41 31.54
CA ARG A 222 -13.59 11.50 32.03
C ARG A 222 -14.78 11.46 31.07
N THR A 223 -15.58 10.39 31.15
CA THR A 223 -16.82 10.22 30.36
C THR A 223 -17.91 11.24 30.71
N ARG A 224 -17.83 11.89 31.89
CA ARG A 224 -18.75 12.95 32.28
C ARG A 224 -18.47 14.23 31.50
N GLN A 225 -19.51 14.79 30.90
CA GLN A 225 -19.42 16.06 30.19
C GLN A 225 -19.19 17.23 31.17
N THR A 226 -17.98 17.80 31.14
CA THR A 226 -17.61 19.05 31.84
C THR A 226 -17.15 20.10 30.82
N PRO A 227 -17.15 21.41 31.15
CA PRO A 227 -16.64 22.44 30.25
C PRO A 227 -15.20 22.17 29.79
N LEU A 228 -14.35 21.71 30.72
CA LEU A 228 -12.96 21.39 30.46
C LEU A 228 -12.80 20.13 29.58
N ALA A 229 -13.57 19.07 29.84
CA ALA A 229 -13.56 17.87 29.00
C ALA A 229 -14.07 18.15 27.58
N ARG A 230 -15.06 19.05 27.43
CA ARG A 230 -15.54 19.50 26.12
C ARG A 230 -14.45 20.28 25.38
N LYS A 231 -13.68 21.12 26.08
CA LYS A 231 -12.60 21.89 25.48
C LYS A 231 -11.43 20.99 25.06
N ALA A 232 -11.03 20.03 25.89
CA ALA A 232 -10.02 19.03 25.51
C ALA A 232 -10.45 18.27 24.24
N ALA A 233 -11.69 17.77 24.20
CA ALA A 233 -12.26 17.11 23.03
C ALA A 233 -12.34 18.00 21.77
N GLU A 234 -12.45 19.32 21.93
CA GLU A 234 -12.43 20.30 20.83
C GLU A 234 -11.03 20.52 20.27
N LEU A 235 -10.02 20.54 21.15
CA LEU A 235 -8.63 20.76 20.79
C LEU A 235 -7.96 19.49 20.25
N GLY A 236 -8.44 18.31 20.62
CA GLY A 236 -7.90 17.04 20.15
C GLY A 236 -8.17 16.81 18.65
N GLU A 237 -7.12 16.49 17.90
CA GLU A 237 -7.22 16.04 16.51
C GLU A 237 -7.95 14.70 16.40
N VAL A 238 -7.79 13.88 17.43
CA VAL A 238 -8.47 12.59 17.57
C VAL A 238 -9.04 12.45 18.99
N ILE A 239 -10.22 11.85 19.06
CA ILE A 239 -10.90 11.49 20.30
C ILE A 239 -11.01 9.97 20.35
N ILE A 240 -10.36 9.35 21.33
CA ILE A 240 -10.34 7.91 21.51
C ILE A 240 -11.12 7.54 22.77
N GLU A 241 -12.13 6.71 22.61
CA GLU A 241 -12.88 6.12 23.73
C GLU A 241 -12.58 4.64 23.80
N VAL A 242 -11.88 4.22 24.86
CA VAL A 242 -11.52 2.82 25.11
C VAL A 242 -12.50 2.22 26.10
N ASP A 243 -13.62 1.69 25.61
CA ASP A 243 -14.65 1.09 26.44
C ASP A 243 -15.48 0.06 25.65
N HIS A 244 -16.30 -0.72 26.35
CA HIS A 244 -17.22 -1.67 25.71
C HIS A 244 -18.39 -0.95 25.01
N HIS A 245 -18.75 0.23 25.49
CA HIS A 245 -19.88 1.01 24.99
C HIS A 245 -19.50 2.46 24.71
N SER A 246 -19.97 3.00 23.58
CA SER A 246 -19.71 4.37 23.17
C SER A 246 -20.52 5.39 23.96
N THR A 247 -19.87 6.45 24.46
CA THR A 247 -20.54 7.59 25.07
C THR A 247 -21.16 8.49 23.99
N THR A 248 -22.47 8.76 24.11
CA THR A 248 -23.24 9.48 23.06
C THR A 248 -22.74 10.89 22.78
N TRP A 249 -22.28 11.63 23.80
CA TRP A 249 -21.84 13.01 23.61
C TRP A 249 -20.49 13.10 22.88
N LEU A 250 -19.52 12.23 23.20
CA LEU A 250 -18.22 12.17 22.51
C LEU A 250 -18.39 11.79 21.05
N ARG A 251 -19.21 10.78 20.77
CA ARG A 251 -19.55 10.36 19.40
C ARG A 251 -20.18 11.50 18.61
N ARG A 252 -21.11 12.25 19.21
CA ARG A 252 -21.76 13.40 18.55
C ARG A 252 -20.80 14.57 18.33
N TYR A 253 -19.90 14.81 19.28
CA TYR A 253 -18.99 15.95 19.27
C TYR A 253 -17.81 15.74 18.31
N GLY A 254 -17.15 14.58 18.36
CA GLY A 254 -15.97 14.28 17.55
C GLY A 254 -16.26 14.00 16.07
N ARG A 255 -17.51 13.63 15.72
CA ARG A 255 -17.93 13.30 14.35
C ARG A 255 -16.95 12.33 13.67
N GLN A 256 -16.13 12.81 12.73
CA GLN A 256 -15.17 12.00 11.96
C GLN A 256 -13.88 11.67 12.73
N ASN A 257 -13.57 12.43 13.79
CA ASN A 257 -12.35 12.30 14.57
C ASN A 257 -12.54 11.42 15.82
N TYR A 258 -13.74 10.86 16.02
CA TYR A 258 -14.09 10.01 17.15
C TYR A 258 -13.87 8.54 16.82
N TRP A 259 -13.08 7.84 17.63
CA TRP A 259 -12.81 6.42 17.53
C TRP A 259 -13.29 5.70 18.79
N HIS A 260 -14.19 4.74 18.61
CA HIS A 260 -14.56 3.79 19.64
C HIS A 260 -13.65 2.56 19.53
N VAL A 261 -12.95 2.22 20.62
CA VAL A 261 -11.95 1.16 20.67
C VAL A 261 -12.35 0.18 21.77
N GLN A 262 -12.43 -1.11 21.44
CA GLN A 262 -12.70 -2.13 22.45
C GLN A 262 -11.56 -2.16 23.48
N PRO A 263 -11.84 -2.44 24.77
CA PRO A 263 -10.84 -2.41 25.82
C PRO A 263 -10.00 -3.70 25.83
N SER A 264 -9.39 -4.02 24.69
CA SER A 264 -8.45 -5.12 24.52
C SER A 264 -7.05 -4.58 24.22
N ARG A 265 -6.00 -5.28 24.64
CA ARG A 265 -4.62 -4.86 24.32
C ARG A 265 -4.38 -4.77 22.81
N LYS A 266 -5.02 -5.64 22.02
CA LYS A 266 -4.87 -5.66 20.56
C LYS A 266 -5.45 -4.39 19.93
N ASP A 267 -6.66 -4.01 20.32
CA ASP A 267 -7.36 -2.86 19.74
C ASP A 267 -6.72 -1.53 20.17
N VAL A 268 -6.26 -1.45 21.43
CA VAL A 268 -5.55 -0.28 21.95
C VAL A 268 -4.19 -0.10 21.26
N ASP A 269 -3.45 -1.19 21.04
CA ASP A 269 -2.17 -1.16 20.31
C ASP A 269 -2.37 -0.76 18.83
N ARG A 270 -3.45 -1.22 18.20
CA ARG A 270 -3.85 -0.77 16.86
C ARG A 270 -4.23 0.71 16.83
N ALA A 271 -4.96 1.21 17.83
CA ALA A 271 -5.29 2.62 17.95
C ALA A 271 -4.04 3.49 18.10
N ALA A 272 -3.05 3.06 18.91
CA ALA A 272 -1.76 3.73 19.03
C ALA A 272 -1.02 3.77 17.68
N ARG A 273 -0.96 2.66 16.93
CA ARG A 273 -0.39 2.65 15.56
C ARG A 273 -1.13 3.56 14.59
N ARG A 274 -2.45 3.65 14.70
CA ARG A 274 -3.27 4.55 13.87
C ARG A 274 -2.92 6.01 14.13
N VAL A 275 -2.81 6.41 15.40
CA VAL A 275 -2.32 7.74 15.79
C VAL A 275 -0.89 8.00 15.30
N ALA A 276 -0.04 6.98 15.35
CA ALA A 276 1.34 7.03 14.89
C ALA A 276 1.50 7.02 13.36
N ARG A 277 0.42 6.83 12.58
CA ARG A 277 0.48 6.61 11.13
C ARG A 277 1.42 5.45 10.76
N LYS A 278 1.31 4.35 11.51
CA LYS A 278 2.10 3.11 11.37
C LYS A 278 1.24 1.86 11.18
N LEU A 279 0.03 2.01 10.64
CA LEU A 279 -0.81 0.85 10.33
C LEU A 279 -0.17 0.02 9.22
N VAL A 280 -0.18 -1.30 9.39
CA VAL A 280 0.38 -2.26 8.43
C VAL A 280 -0.75 -3.01 7.74
N GLY A 281 -0.77 -2.97 6.41
CA GLY A 281 -1.64 -3.79 5.58
C GLY A 281 -0.87 -4.88 4.88
N ILE A 282 -1.48 -6.05 4.72
CA ILE A 282 -0.95 -7.13 3.89
C ILE A 282 -1.88 -7.46 2.73
N ALA A 283 -1.35 -7.45 1.51
CA ALA A 283 -2.03 -7.90 0.31
C ALA A 283 -1.57 -9.32 -0.06
N LEU A 284 -2.51 -10.25 -0.17
CA LEU A 284 -2.27 -11.66 -0.50
C LEU A 284 -2.77 -11.95 -1.91
N SER A 285 -1.88 -12.42 -2.78
CA SER A 285 -2.19 -12.61 -4.19
C SER A 285 -3.13 -13.77 -4.48
N ALA A 286 -3.65 -13.79 -5.71
CA ALA A 286 -4.13 -15.02 -6.35
C ALA A 286 -2.96 -16.01 -6.53
N GLY A 287 -3.27 -17.25 -6.93
CA GLY A 287 -2.23 -18.25 -7.21
C GLY A 287 -2.57 -19.71 -6.91
N ASN A 288 -3.86 -20.08 -6.84
CA ASN A 288 -4.31 -21.46 -6.62
C ASN A 288 -3.56 -22.15 -5.46
N SER A 289 -3.09 -23.39 -5.62
CA SER A 289 -2.31 -24.11 -4.58
C SER A 289 -1.03 -23.39 -4.14
N ARG A 290 -0.43 -22.54 -4.98
CA ARG A 290 0.78 -21.79 -4.63
C ARG A 290 0.52 -20.78 -3.52
N GLY A 291 -0.72 -20.27 -3.43
CA GLY A 291 -1.14 -19.34 -2.38
C GLY A 291 -1.09 -19.94 -0.97
N LEU A 292 -0.87 -21.25 -0.82
CA LEU A 292 -0.58 -21.86 0.49
C LEU A 292 0.72 -21.30 1.11
N ALA A 293 1.63 -20.75 0.30
CA ALA A 293 2.84 -20.08 0.79
C ALA A 293 2.51 -18.85 1.65
N HIS A 294 1.34 -18.22 1.47
CA HIS A 294 0.91 -17.11 2.31
C HIS A 294 0.80 -17.50 3.79
N VAL A 295 0.51 -18.76 4.12
CA VAL A 295 0.49 -19.24 5.51
C VAL A 295 1.87 -19.09 6.16
N GLY A 296 2.93 -19.47 5.44
CA GLY A 296 4.31 -19.33 5.94
C GLY A 296 4.75 -17.88 6.06
N VAL A 297 4.29 -17.01 5.16
CA VAL A 297 4.51 -15.56 5.28
C VAL A 297 3.84 -15.01 6.54
N LEU A 298 2.56 -15.31 6.75
CA LEU A 298 1.81 -14.87 7.94
C LEU A 298 2.43 -15.41 9.24
N GLU A 299 2.97 -16.63 9.20
CA GLU A 299 3.67 -17.24 10.34
C GLU A 299 4.93 -16.47 10.70
N VAL A 300 5.81 -16.18 9.75
CA VAL A 300 7.04 -15.41 10.00
C VAL A 300 6.75 -14.00 10.49
N LEU A 301 5.75 -13.32 9.92
CA LEU A 301 5.33 -12.00 10.39
C LEU A 301 4.89 -12.05 11.85
N ARG A 302 4.10 -13.06 12.22
CA ARG A 302 3.64 -13.26 13.60
C ARG A 302 4.77 -13.59 14.57
N GLU A 303 5.65 -14.53 14.22
CA GLU A 303 6.83 -14.91 15.03
C GLU A 303 7.73 -13.71 15.33
N ASN A 304 7.78 -12.76 14.40
CA ASN A 304 8.59 -11.54 14.51
C ASN A 304 7.84 -10.34 15.10
N ASN A 305 6.63 -10.53 15.62
CA ASN A 305 5.78 -9.48 16.19
C ASN A 305 5.52 -8.33 15.21
N ILE A 306 5.43 -8.63 13.91
CA ILE A 306 5.02 -7.66 12.90
C ILE A 306 3.48 -7.61 12.91
N PRO A 307 2.86 -6.47 13.23
CA PRO A 307 1.42 -6.36 13.28
C PRO A 307 0.82 -6.43 11.87
N ILE A 308 -0.41 -6.94 11.78
CA ILE A 308 -1.24 -6.90 10.58
C ILE A 308 -2.55 -6.23 10.98
N ASP A 309 -2.73 -5.00 10.55
CA ASP A 309 -3.87 -4.16 10.92
C ASP A 309 -4.97 -4.15 9.85
N TYR A 310 -4.65 -4.63 8.64
CA TYR A 310 -5.58 -4.75 7.52
C TYR A 310 -5.12 -5.87 6.57
N ILE A 311 -6.06 -6.61 5.98
CA ILE A 311 -5.78 -7.65 4.98
C ILE A 311 -6.55 -7.34 3.70
N ALA A 312 -5.90 -7.51 2.54
CA ALA A 312 -6.58 -7.60 1.26
C ALA A 312 -6.19 -8.93 0.59
N GLY A 313 -7.15 -9.60 -0.04
CA GLY A 313 -6.90 -10.89 -0.67
C GLY A 313 -7.68 -11.10 -1.95
N THR A 314 -7.06 -11.83 -2.88
CA THR A 314 -7.67 -12.29 -4.13
C THR A 314 -7.54 -13.81 -4.25
N SER A 315 -8.61 -14.52 -4.62
CA SER A 315 -8.62 -15.98 -4.81
C SER A 315 -8.09 -16.74 -3.59
N MET A 316 -7.02 -17.52 -3.73
CA MET A 316 -6.37 -18.20 -2.59
C MET A 316 -5.92 -17.21 -1.50
N GLY A 317 -5.46 -16.01 -1.87
CA GLY A 317 -5.15 -14.94 -0.93
C GLY A 317 -6.37 -14.45 -0.15
N ALA A 318 -7.55 -14.39 -0.79
CA ALA A 318 -8.80 -14.07 -0.11
C ALA A 318 -9.22 -15.18 0.88
N LEU A 319 -9.01 -16.44 0.51
CA LEU A 319 -9.31 -17.59 1.36
C LEU A 319 -8.40 -17.65 2.59
N ILE A 320 -7.06 -17.59 2.40
CA ILE A 320 -6.10 -17.60 3.51
C ILE A 320 -6.22 -16.32 4.35
N GLY A 321 -6.35 -15.17 3.69
CA GLY A 321 -6.58 -13.88 4.35
C GLY A 321 -7.87 -13.86 5.15
N GLY A 322 -8.96 -14.41 4.62
CA GLY A 322 -10.24 -14.53 5.31
C GLY A 322 -10.19 -15.45 6.53
N LEU A 323 -9.48 -16.58 6.44
CA LEU A 323 -9.28 -17.48 7.58
C LEU A 323 -8.48 -16.80 8.69
N TYR A 324 -7.42 -16.08 8.33
CA TYR A 324 -6.58 -15.38 9.31
C TYR A 324 -7.26 -14.14 9.88
N ALA A 325 -8.03 -13.41 9.06
CA ALA A 325 -8.85 -12.28 9.48
C ALA A 325 -9.97 -12.70 10.44
N TYR A 326 -10.59 -13.87 10.21
CA TYR A 326 -11.58 -14.46 11.11
C TYR A 326 -10.94 -14.93 12.42
N ARG A 327 -9.82 -15.65 12.32
CA ARG A 327 -9.10 -16.19 13.47
C ARG A 327 -7.59 -16.06 13.25
N PRO A 328 -6.92 -15.05 13.85
CA PRO A 328 -5.49 -14.83 13.70
C PRO A 328 -4.70 -15.88 14.48
N SER A 329 -4.63 -17.11 13.96
CA SER A 329 -3.91 -18.25 14.55
C SER A 329 -3.28 -19.05 13.43
N ILE A 330 -1.97 -19.26 13.56
CA ILE A 330 -1.19 -20.03 12.60
C ILE A 330 -1.57 -21.51 12.67
N GLU A 331 -1.80 -22.03 13.88
CA GLU A 331 -2.29 -23.39 14.12
C GLU A 331 -3.62 -23.65 13.41
N TYR A 332 -4.51 -22.66 13.41
CA TYR A 332 -5.79 -22.73 12.70
C TYR A 332 -5.61 -22.78 11.17
N LEU A 333 -4.67 -22.00 10.61
CA LEU A 333 -4.30 -22.10 9.20
C LEU A 333 -3.69 -23.47 8.87
N TYR A 334 -2.78 -24.00 9.71
CA TYR A 334 -2.21 -25.34 9.56
C TYR A 334 -3.28 -26.44 9.57
N GLN A 335 -4.25 -26.33 10.48
CA GLN A 335 -5.41 -27.23 10.50
C GLN A 335 -6.18 -27.15 9.18
N PHE A 336 -6.44 -25.96 8.65
CA PHE A 336 -7.10 -25.78 7.36
C PHE A 336 -6.35 -26.45 6.21
N VAL A 337 -5.08 -26.09 6.01
CA VAL A 337 -4.31 -26.60 4.87
C VAL A 337 -4.09 -28.11 4.94
N SER A 338 -4.00 -28.69 6.13
CA SER A 338 -3.93 -30.14 6.31
C SER A 338 -5.21 -30.89 5.87
N HIS A 339 -6.37 -30.21 5.84
CA HIS A 339 -7.63 -30.78 5.37
C HIS A 339 -7.81 -30.68 3.85
N LEU A 340 -7.13 -29.75 3.18
CA LEU A 340 -7.27 -29.53 1.74
C LEU A 340 -7.05 -30.80 0.90
N PRO A 341 -6.02 -31.65 1.13
CA PRO A 341 -5.83 -32.89 0.37
C PRO A 341 -7.06 -33.81 0.39
N LYS A 342 -7.78 -33.87 1.51
CA LYS A 342 -9.00 -34.68 1.66
C LYS A 342 -10.19 -33.99 0.99
N ALA A 343 -10.35 -32.69 1.22
CA ALA A 343 -11.44 -31.87 0.68
C ALA A 343 -11.40 -31.70 -0.85
N THR A 344 -10.23 -31.88 -1.47
CA THR A 344 -10.02 -31.89 -2.92
C THR A 344 -9.83 -33.30 -3.50
N SER A 345 -9.87 -34.35 -2.67
CA SER A 345 -9.74 -35.73 -3.15
C SER A 345 -10.94 -36.16 -4.00
N PHE A 346 -10.73 -37.05 -4.96
CA PHE A 346 -11.83 -37.61 -5.78
C PHE A 346 -12.91 -38.31 -4.95
N ARG A 347 -12.53 -38.96 -3.83
CA ARG A 347 -13.44 -39.76 -2.98
C ARG A 347 -14.25 -38.93 -1.97
N PHE A 348 -13.63 -37.92 -1.36
CA PHE A 348 -14.24 -37.12 -0.28
C PHE A 348 -14.41 -35.66 -0.67
N GLY A 349 -14.24 -35.35 -1.95
CA GLY A 349 -14.16 -33.99 -2.45
C GLY A 349 -15.45 -33.20 -2.26
N LEU A 350 -15.28 -31.89 -2.14
CA LEU A 350 -16.38 -30.93 -2.08
C LEU A 350 -16.95 -30.62 -3.47
N TYR A 351 -17.19 -31.67 -4.26
CA TYR A 351 -17.71 -31.56 -5.62
C TYR A 351 -19.24 -31.57 -5.65
N ASP A 352 -19.81 -30.56 -6.29
CA ASP A 352 -21.23 -30.39 -6.60
C ASP A 352 -21.40 -30.11 -8.10
N PHE A 353 -21.23 -31.15 -8.89
CA PHE A 353 -21.22 -31.05 -10.36
C PHE A 353 -22.49 -30.39 -10.92
N ALA A 354 -22.30 -29.44 -11.83
CA ALA A 354 -23.38 -28.70 -12.48
C ALA A 354 -23.79 -29.38 -13.79
N PHE A 355 -24.97 -30.00 -13.86
CA PHE A 355 -25.48 -30.59 -15.11
C PHE A 355 -26.68 -29.81 -15.67
N PRO A 356 -26.70 -29.45 -16.97
CA PRO A 356 -25.61 -29.60 -17.96
C PRO A 356 -24.45 -28.60 -17.74
N PHE A 357 -23.23 -28.99 -18.12
CA PHE A 357 -21.98 -28.20 -17.95
C PHE A 357 -21.90 -26.98 -18.91
N ARG A 358 -22.79 -25.98 -18.74
CA ARG A 358 -22.85 -24.79 -19.62
C ARG A 358 -22.05 -23.60 -19.10
N THR A 359 -22.01 -23.40 -17.79
CA THR A 359 -21.44 -22.20 -17.15
C THR A 359 -20.30 -22.50 -16.17
N GLY A 360 -19.97 -23.77 -15.97
CA GLY A 360 -18.95 -24.28 -15.06
C GLY A 360 -19.14 -25.77 -14.78
N ILE A 361 -18.10 -26.46 -14.32
CA ILE A 361 -18.16 -27.89 -13.97
C ILE A 361 -18.77 -28.09 -12.58
N LEU A 362 -18.48 -27.18 -11.65
CA LEU A 362 -18.92 -27.22 -10.26
C LEU A 362 -19.81 -26.02 -9.93
N LYS A 363 -20.87 -26.24 -9.16
CA LYS A 363 -21.72 -25.15 -8.64
C LYS A 363 -20.99 -24.34 -7.57
N GLY A 364 -20.13 -25.00 -6.78
CA GLY A 364 -19.32 -24.41 -5.70
C GLY A 364 -20.10 -24.08 -4.42
N GLU A 365 -21.38 -24.44 -4.32
CA GLU A 365 -22.20 -24.29 -3.13
C GLU A 365 -21.75 -25.18 -1.98
N LYS A 366 -21.29 -26.40 -2.30
CA LYS A 366 -20.75 -27.33 -1.30
C LYS A 366 -19.47 -26.78 -0.68
N MET A 367 -18.60 -26.16 -1.48
CA MET A 367 -17.40 -25.49 -1.00
C MET A 367 -17.76 -24.27 -0.14
N ARG A 368 -18.65 -23.40 -0.63
CA ARG A 368 -19.13 -22.22 0.09
C ARG A 368 -19.68 -22.58 1.48
N ARG A 369 -20.59 -23.57 1.54
CA ARG A 369 -21.19 -24.04 2.79
C ARG A 369 -20.15 -24.66 3.74
N TYR A 370 -19.24 -25.46 3.20
CA TYR A 370 -18.14 -26.04 3.99
C TYR A 370 -17.26 -24.96 4.62
N LEU A 371 -16.92 -23.91 3.87
CA LEU A 371 -16.18 -22.77 4.39
C LEU A 371 -16.99 -22.01 5.45
N ALA A 372 -18.27 -21.70 5.17
CA ALA A 372 -19.15 -20.98 6.09
C ALA A 372 -19.29 -21.70 7.44
N GLU A 373 -19.68 -22.97 7.43
CA GLU A 373 -20.03 -23.72 8.64
C GLU A 373 -18.81 -24.19 9.42
N LYS A 374 -17.78 -24.71 8.73
CA LYS A 374 -16.67 -25.38 9.41
C LYS A 374 -15.51 -24.43 9.73
N TRP A 375 -15.31 -23.41 8.90
CA TRP A 375 -14.14 -22.56 9.01
C TRP A 375 -14.51 -21.15 9.46
N PHE A 376 -15.36 -20.44 8.73
CA PHE A 376 -15.69 -19.05 9.03
C PHE A 376 -16.74 -18.84 10.13
N GLY A 377 -17.32 -19.91 10.69
CA GLY A 377 -18.34 -19.79 11.74
C GLY A 377 -19.56 -18.93 11.34
N ASN A 378 -19.87 -18.87 10.05
CA ASN A 378 -20.87 -17.97 9.46
C ASN A 378 -20.64 -16.48 9.75
N ALA A 379 -19.39 -16.05 9.93
CA ALA A 379 -19.06 -14.65 10.13
C ALA A 379 -19.33 -13.79 8.88
N ASN A 380 -19.69 -12.53 9.11
CA ASN A 380 -19.63 -11.48 8.10
C ASN A 380 -18.26 -10.81 8.11
N ILE A 381 -17.91 -10.09 7.03
CA ILE A 381 -16.60 -9.44 6.86
C ILE A 381 -16.39 -8.31 7.86
N GLU A 382 -17.44 -7.56 8.17
CA GLU A 382 -17.41 -6.43 9.11
C GLU A 382 -17.20 -6.86 10.57
N ASP A 383 -17.47 -8.14 10.88
CA ASP A 383 -17.36 -8.72 12.22
C ASP A 383 -15.99 -9.40 12.47
N LEU A 384 -15.07 -9.35 11.50
CA LEU A 384 -13.79 -10.05 11.57
C LEU A 384 -12.80 -9.39 12.55
N GLU A 385 -11.92 -10.22 13.12
CA GLU A 385 -10.86 -9.81 14.04
C GLU A 385 -9.84 -8.86 13.40
N ILE A 386 -9.63 -8.96 12.09
CA ILE A 386 -8.80 -8.05 11.31
C ILE A 386 -9.62 -7.63 10.08
N PRO A 387 -9.78 -6.33 9.79
CA PRO A 387 -10.51 -5.89 8.61
C PRO A 387 -9.94 -6.49 7.32
N LEU A 388 -10.84 -6.93 6.46
CA LEU A 388 -10.54 -7.67 5.25
C LEU A 388 -11.19 -7.01 4.04
N LYS A 389 -10.44 -6.94 2.93
CA LYS A 389 -10.95 -6.68 1.59
C LYS A 389 -10.82 -7.95 0.75
N VAL A 390 -11.93 -8.42 0.19
CA VAL A 390 -11.92 -9.56 -0.73
C VAL A 390 -12.22 -9.06 -2.13
N VAL A 391 -11.34 -9.35 -3.09
CA VAL A 391 -11.50 -8.88 -4.47
C VAL A 391 -12.09 -9.96 -5.37
N ALA A 392 -13.10 -9.60 -6.14
CA ALA A 392 -13.69 -10.38 -7.21
C ALA A 392 -13.81 -9.52 -8.48
N ALA A 393 -14.14 -10.15 -9.61
CA ALA A 393 -14.40 -9.44 -10.86
C ALA A 393 -15.84 -9.66 -11.32
N ASP A 394 -16.51 -8.58 -11.72
CA ASP A 394 -17.80 -8.67 -12.40
C ASP A 394 -17.59 -9.18 -13.83
N LEU A 395 -18.14 -10.37 -14.12
CA LEU A 395 -17.99 -11.03 -15.40
C LEU A 395 -18.63 -10.24 -16.56
N VAL A 396 -19.67 -9.46 -16.28
CA VAL A 396 -20.45 -8.76 -17.30
C VAL A 396 -19.83 -7.39 -17.60
N THR A 397 -19.48 -6.63 -16.56
CA THR A 397 -18.96 -5.25 -16.72
C THR A 397 -17.44 -5.20 -16.79
N GLY A 398 -16.73 -6.21 -16.29
CA GLY A 398 -15.28 -6.20 -16.10
C GLY A 398 -14.82 -5.35 -14.92
N GLU A 399 -15.75 -4.84 -14.10
CA GLU A 399 -15.43 -4.03 -12.94
C GLU A 399 -14.79 -4.85 -11.82
N GLU A 400 -13.87 -4.20 -11.09
CA GLU A 400 -13.36 -4.71 -9.83
C GLU A 400 -14.43 -4.56 -8.74
N VAL A 401 -14.73 -5.66 -8.05
CA VAL A 401 -15.65 -5.70 -6.92
C VAL A 401 -14.87 -5.98 -5.66
N ILE A 402 -14.94 -5.07 -4.69
CA ILE A 402 -14.24 -5.19 -3.40
C ILE A 402 -15.28 -5.37 -2.31
N PHE A 403 -15.30 -6.56 -1.71
CA PHE A 403 -16.13 -6.85 -0.55
C PHE A 403 -15.46 -6.36 0.73
N THR A 404 -16.18 -5.55 1.49
CA THR A 404 -15.82 -5.10 2.85
C THR A 404 -16.88 -5.44 3.89
N GLU A 405 -18.03 -5.96 3.47
CA GLU A 405 -19.18 -6.30 4.32
C GLU A 405 -19.94 -7.50 3.74
N GLY A 406 -20.79 -8.11 4.56
CA GLY A 406 -21.63 -9.25 4.22
C GLY A 406 -20.96 -10.62 4.47
N PRO A 407 -21.60 -11.74 4.10
CA PRO A 407 -21.14 -13.07 4.45
C PRO A 407 -19.75 -13.39 3.87
N LEU A 408 -18.77 -13.67 4.75
CA LEU A 408 -17.38 -13.93 4.35
C LEU A 408 -17.27 -15.10 3.36
N ALA A 409 -18.05 -16.16 3.59
CA ALA A 409 -18.05 -17.33 2.73
C ALA A 409 -18.48 -17.02 1.29
N ASP A 410 -19.40 -16.08 1.11
CA ASP A 410 -19.96 -15.71 -0.19
C ASP A 410 -18.95 -14.84 -0.96
N ALA A 411 -18.32 -13.87 -0.28
CA ALA A 411 -17.24 -13.07 -0.86
C ALA A 411 -16.02 -13.93 -1.26
N VAL A 412 -15.58 -14.84 -0.39
CA VAL A 412 -14.48 -15.77 -0.72
C VAL A 412 -14.89 -16.73 -1.84
N ARG A 413 -16.13 -17.21 -1.86
CA ARG A 413 -16.65 -18.05 -2.96
C ARG A 413 -16.66 -17.29 -4.28
N ALA A 414 -17.05 -16.02 -4.30
CA ALA A 414 -16.96 -15.16 -5.48
C ALA A 414 -15.50 -15.00 -5.93
N SER A 415 -14.61 -14.61 -5.02
CA SER A 415 -13.18 -14.40 -5.29
C SER A 415 -12.43 -15.65 -5.76
N THR A 416 -12.93 -16.85 -5.42
CA THR A 416 -12.35 -18.15 -5.83
C THR A 416 -13.13 -18.83 -6.97
N SER A 417 -14.00 -18.09 -7.66
CA SER A 417 -14.79 -18.58 -8.80
C SER A 417 -13.95 -18.67 -10.08
N ILE A 418 -13.01 -19.62 -10.13
CA ILE A 418 -12.16 -19.84 -11.29
C ILE A 418 -13.03 -20.15 -12.51
N MET A 419 -12.86 -19.35 -13.57
CA MET A 419 -13.63 -19.45 -14.81
C MET A 419 -13.54 -20.87 -15.40
N GLY A 420 -14.67 -21.39 -15.90
CA GLY A 420 -14.75 -22.74 -16.49
C GLY A 420 -14.72 -23.91 -15.48
N ILE A 421 -14.21 -23.71 -14.26
CA ILE A 421 -14.23 -24.71 -13.18
C ILE A 421 -15.48 -24.53 -12.33
N PHE A 422 -15.66 -23.33 -11.78
CA PHE A 422 -16.81 -22.98 -10.96
C PHE A 422 -17.79 -22.14 -11.76
N GLN A 423 -19.09 -22.30 -11.49
CA GLN A 423 -20.08 -21.34 -11.94
C GLN A 423 -19.81 -19.97 -11.33
N PRO A 424 -20.02 -18.86 -12.07
CA PRO A 424 -19.94 -17.52 -11.50
C PRO A 424 -20.85 -17.40 -10.27
N ALA A 425 -20.34 -16.80 -9.19
CA ALA A 425 -21.14 -16.54 -8.01
C ALA A 425 -22.13 -15.41 -8.30
N TYR A 426 -23.38 -15.55 -7.85
CA TYR A 426 -24.37 -14.49 -8.00
C TYR A 426 -24.57 -13.79 -6.66
N VAL A 427 -24.06 -12.56 -6.56
CA VAL A 427 -24.08 -11.75 -5.32
C VAL A 427 -24.54 -10.34 -5.70
N ASP A 428 -25.53 -9.82 -5.00
CA ASP A 428 -26.08 -8.46 -5.17
C ASP A 428 -26.36 -8.05 -6.62
N GLY A 429 -26.95 -8.97 -7.38
CA GLY A 429 -27.33 -8.72 -8.78
C GLY A 429 -26.20 -8.92 -9.80
N ARG A 430 -24.98 -9.24 -9.37
CA ARG A 430 -23.79 -9.38 -10.22
C ARG A 430 -23.38 -10.83 -10.40
N TYR A 431 -22.82 -11.15 -11.56
CA TYR A 431 -22.16 -12.44 -11.81
C TYR A 431 -20.66 -12.27 -11.60
N LEU A 432 -20.13 -12.91 -10.56
CA LEU A 432 -18.77 -12.69 -10.11
C LEU A 432 -17.87 -13.89 -10.39
N ILE A 433 -16.68 -13.61 -10.90
CA ILE A 433 -15.60 -14.57 -11.12
C ILE A 433 -14.38 -14.21 -10.26
N ASP A 434 -13.36 -15.06 -10.32
CA ASP A 434 -12.09 -14.85 -9.64
C ASP A 434 -11.51 -13.44 -9.90
N GLY A 435 -11.14 -12.75 -8.82
CA GLY A 435 -10.62 -11.38 -8.88
C GLY A 435 -9.22 -11.28 -9.50
N GLY A 436 -8.53 -12.40 -9.72
CA GLY A 436 -7.25 -12.45 -10.42
C GLY A 436 -7.31 -11.85 -11.83
N ALA A 437 -8.49 -11.88 -12.45
CA ALA A 437 -8.74 -11.27 -13.75
C ALA A 437 -8.63 -9.74 -13.78
N VAL A 438 -8.75 -9.05 -12.63
CA VAL A 438 -8.75 -7.57 -12.55
C VAL A 438 -7.70 -7.02 -11.58
N ASN A 439 -7.49 -7.69 -10.45
CA ASN A 439 -6.53 -7.27 -9.44
C ASN A 439 -5.96 -8.48 -8.68
N PRO A 440 -4.94 -9.14 -9.24
CA PRO A 440 -4.41 -10.38 -8.71
C PRO A 440 -3.52 -10.19 -7.48
N VAL A 441 -3.03 -8.98 -7.21
CA VAL A 441 -2.40 -8.61 -5.93
C VAL A 441 -3.02 -7.30 -5.44
N PRO A 442 -3.97 -7.35 -4.50
CA PRO A 442 -4.85 -6.21 -4.20
C PRO A 442 -4.19 -5.16 -3.28
N ALA A 443 -2.91 -4.87 -3.48
CA ALA A 443 -2.15 -3.88 -2.71
C ALA A 443 -2.70 -2.47 -2.86
N SER A 444 -3.14 -2.09 -4.07
CA SER A 444 -3.76 -0.79 -4.35
C SER A 444 -5.00 -0.53 -3.51
N THR A 445 -5.70 -1.59 -3.09
CA THR A 445 -6.94 -1.47 -2.29
C THR A 445 -6.67 -1.04 -0.85
N LEU A 446 -5.42 -1.10 -0.39
CA LEU A 446 -4.99 -0.77 0.97
C LEU A 446 -4.42 0.65 1.11
N GLU A 447 -4.18 1.36 0.00
CA GLU A 447 -3.47 2.66 -0.02
C GLU A 447 -4.09 3.73 0.89
N ASN A 448 -5.40 3.68 1.10
CA ASN A 448 -6.13 4.65 1.92
C ASN A 448 -6.38 4.16 3.36
N ASP A 449 -6.11 2.88 3.67
CA ASP A 449 -6.45 2.29 4.97
C ASP A 449 -5.23 2.15 5.88
N VAL A 450 -4.04 2.04 5.29
CA VAL A 450 -2.79 1.76 6.01
C VAL A 450 -1.65 2.66 5.56
N ASN A 451 -0.56 2.66 6.33
CA ASN A 451 0.61 3.49 6.05
C ASN A 451 1.77 2.68 5.47
N ILE A 452 1.82 1.38 5.78
CA ILE A 452 2.84 0.44 5.32
C ILE A 452 2.12 -0.71 4.61
N ILE A 453 2.46 -0.98 3.35
CA ILE A 453 1.87 -2.05 2.56
C ILE A 453 2.90 -3.14 2.29
N ILE A 454 2.61 -4.34 2.78
CA ILE A 454 3.35 -5.57 2.49
C ILE A 454 2.53 -6.35 1.45
N ALA A 455 3.13 -6.77 0.34
CA ALA A 455 2.51 -7.67 -0.61
C ALA A 455 3.17 -9.04 -0.56
N SER A 456 2.38 -10.10 -0.44
CA SER A 456 2.82 -11.48 -0.65
C SER A 456 2.31 -11.95 -2.02
N SER A 457 3.21 -12.12 -2.97
CA SER A 457 2.88 -12.52 -4.34
C SER A 457 3.46 -13.88 -4.68
N VAL A 458 2.59 -14.82 -5.05
CA VAL A 458 2.96 -16.15 -5.57
C VAL A 458 2.75 -16.25 -7.09
N ILE A 459 2.51 -15.10 -7.74
CA ILE A 459 2.32 -15.01 -9.19
C ILE A 459 3.69 -15.06 -9.85
N VAL A 460 3.87 -16.05 -10.72
CA VAL A 460 5.10 -16.25 -11.49
C VAL A 460 5.11 -15.24 -12.63
N ASN A 461 6.19 -14.47 -12.76
CA ASN A 461 6.29 -13.46 -13.81
C ASN A 461 6.42 -14.10 -15.21
N LEU A 462 6.15 -13.31 -16.26
CA LEU A 462 6.16 -13.81 -17.64
C LEU A 462 7.54 -14.33 -18.07
N THR A 463 8.62 -13.76 -17.55
CA THR A 463 10.00 -14.17 -17.87
C THR A 463 10.32 -15.56 -17.33
N GLU A 464 10.01 -15.84 -16.06
CA GLU A 464 10.17 -17.16 -15.42
C GLU A 464 9.28 -18.20 -16.11
N ARG A 465 8.06 -17.82 -16.48
CA ARG A 465 7.16 -18.68 -17.25
C ARG A 465 7.75 -19.09 -18.59
N ALA A 466 8.42 -18.18 -19.31
CA ALA A 466 9.05 -18.49 -20.60
C ALA A 466 10.19 -19.53 -20.49
N HIS A 467 10.76 -19.70 -19.29
CA HIS A 467 11.77 -20.72 -19.01
C HIS A 467 11.17 -22.12 -18.75
N ARG A 468 9.84 -22.25 -18.59
CA ARG A 468 9.13 -23.55 -18.52
C ARG A 468 9.05 -24.23 -19.90
N LYS A 469 10.20 -24.51 -20.51
CA LYS A 469 10.34 -25.19 -21.80
C LYS A 469 9.90 -26.67 -21.78
N GLU A 470 9.61 -27.23 -20.61
CA GLU A 470 9.18 -28.63 -20.49
C GLU A 470 7.81 -28.91 -21.12
N ILE A 471 6.88 -27.93 -21.10
CA ILE A 471 5.57 -28.10 -21.77
C ILE A 471 5.76 -28.18 -23.30
N LEU A 472 6.69 -27.41 -23.85
CA LEU A 472 7.05 -27.42 -25.27
C LEU A 472 7.66 -28.77 -25.71
N GLN A 473 8.27 -29.52 -24.79
CA GLN A 473 8.97 -30.77 -25.09
C GLN A 473 8.05 -32.00 -25.06
N SER A 474 6.86 -31.91 -24.46
CA SER A 474 5.97 -33.07 -24.30
C SER A 474 5.23 -33.50 -25.58
N GLY A 475 5.13 -32.62 -26.58
CA GLY A 475 4.37 -32.86 -27.83
C GLY A 475 2.86 -33.10 -27.66
N ARG A 476 2.34 -33.04 -26.43
CA ARG A 476 0.92 -33.25 -26.11
C ARG A 476 0.18 -31.92 -26.06
N LEU A 477 -0.99 -31.87 -26.69
CA LEU A 477 -1.90 -30.72 -26.56
C LEU A 477 -2.30 -30.54 -25.09
N PRO A 478 -2.20 -29.32 -24.54
CA PRO A 478 -2.74 -29.02 -23.23
C PRO A 478 -4.25 -29.31 -23.18
N ASN A 479 -4.73 -29.87 -22.07
CA ASN A 479 -6.16 -30.05 -21.86
C ASN A 479 -6.85 -28.70 -21.56
N VAL A 480 -8.18 -28.66 -21.64
CA VAL A 480 -8.97 -27.42 -21.45
C VAL A 480 -8.67 -26.75 -20.10
N LEU A 481 -8.49 -27.52 -19.03
CA LEU A 481 -8.17 -26.99 -17.71
C LEU A 481 -6.80 -26.30 -17.69
N ASN A 482 -5.78 -26.90 -18.29
CA ASN A 482 -4.45 -26.33 -18.41
C ASN A 482 -4.45 -25.06 -19.27
N ILE A 483 -5.29 -25.00 -20.30
CA ILE A 483 -5.46 -23.81 -21.15
C ILE A 483 -6.07 -22.67 -20.33
N VAL A 484 -7.17 -22.93 -19.63
CA VAL A 484 -7.88 -21.92 -18.83
C VAL A 484 -6.98 -21.35 -17.74
N LEU A 485 -6.36 -22.22 -16.93
CA LEU A 485 -5.41 -21.80 -15.88
C LEU A 485 -4.20 -21.08 -16.48
N GLY A 486 -3.72 -21.54 -17.63
CA GLY A 486 -2.59 -20.92 -18.31
C GLY A 486 -2.88 -19.52 -18.82
N VAL A 487 -4.08 -19.29 -19.36
CA VAL A 487 -4.55 -17.96 -19.78
C VAL A 487 -4.71 -17.04 -18.58
N GLN A 488 -5.30 -17.53 -17.48
CA GLN A 488 -5.43 -16.78 -16.23
C GLN A 488 -4.06 -16.34 -15.70
N GLU A 489 -3.09 -17.26 -15.59
CA GLU A 489 -1.73 -16.93 -15.14
C GLU A 489 -1.05 -15.85 -16.02
N ILE A 490 -1.27 -15.87 -17.34
CA ILE A 490 -0.73 -14.87 -18.27
C ILE A 490 -1.35 -13.48 -18.00
N MET A 491 -2.68 -13.44 -17.85
CA MET A 491 -3.40 -12.20 -17.55
C MET A 491 -2.95 -11.62 -16.20
N GLU A 492 -2.90 -12.46 -15.16
CA GLU A 492 -2.47 -12.06 -13.81
C GLU A 492 -1.06 -11.46 -13.83
N ALA A 493 -0.11 -12.11 -14.50
CA ALA A 493 1.27 -11.60 -14.59
C ALA A 493 1.36 -10.24 -15.31
N GLY A 494 0.60 -10.04 -16.38
CA GLY A 494 0.54 -8.74 -17.06
C GLY A 494 -0.10 -7.62 -16.22
N ILE A 495 -1.11 -7.96 -15.40
CA ILE A 495 -1.72 -7.00 -14.48
C ILE A 495 -0.74 -6.63 -13.36
N VAL A 496 -0.02 -7.60 -12.79
CA VAL A 496 1.00 -7.36 -11.76
C VAL A 496 2.07 -6.38 -12.27
N GLU A 497 2.58 -6.57 -13.48
CA GLU A 497 3.58 -5.68 -14.08
C GLU A 497 3.07 -4.23 -14.26
N SER A 498 1.76 -4.02 -14.36
CA SER A 498 1.15 -2.70 -14.58
C SER A 498 0.55 -2.04 -13.33
N ARG A 499 0.15 -2.82 -12.31
CA ARG A 499 -0.59 -2.34 -11.12
C ARG A 499 0.16 -2.43 -9.79
N MET A 500 1.43 -2.82 -9.77
CA MET A 500 2.26 -2.86 -8.55
C MET A 500 2.84 -1.47 -8.16
N SER A 501 1.98 -0.47 -8.00
CA SER A 501 2.36 0.80 -7.38
C SER A 501 2.13 0.76 -5.86
N ASN A 502 2.96 1.50 -5.10
CA ASN A 502 2.78 1.75 -3.67
C ASN A 502 2.85 0.54 -2.71
N VAL A 503 3.59 -0.51 -3.08
CA VAL A 503 4.02 -1.55 -2.13
C VAL A 503 5.34 -1.14 -1.49
N ASP A 504 5.44 -1.19 -0.16
CA ASP A 504 6.68 -0.91 0.57
C ASP A 504 7.59 -2.14 0.64
N VAL A 505 7.00 -3.33 0.80
CA VAL A 505 7.73 -4.62 0.82
C VAL A 505 6.99 -5.67 -0.02
N LEU A 506 7.69 -6.24 -1.00
CA LEU A 506 7.19 -7.35 -1.82
C LEU A 506 7.89 -8.66 -1.41
N ILE A 507 7.14 -9.58 -0.82
CA ILE A 507 7.57 -10.93 -0.49
C ILE A 507 7.12 -11.87 -1.61
N GLN A 508 8.08 -12.46 -2.32
CA GLN A 508 7.82 -13.37 -3.42
C GLN A 508 8.38 -14.77 -3.12
N PRO A 509 7.54 -15.69 -2.61
CA PRO A 509 7.94 -17.09 -2.45
C PRO A 509 8.29 -17.74 -3.77
N ASP A 510 9.34 -18.55 -3.81
CA ASP A 510 9.68 -19.34 -4.99
C ASP A 510 8.72 -20.52 -5.12
N VAL A 511 7.75 -20.42 -6.02
CA VAL A 511 6.73 -21.45 -6.28
C VAL A 511 6.70 -21.82 -7.76
N THR A 512 7.81 -21.59 -8.46
CA THR A 512 7.91 -21.68 -9.93
C THR A 512 7.76 -23.10 -10.47
N ASP A 513 8.02 -24.13 -9.67
CA ASP A 513 7.86 -25.56 -9.97
C ASP A 513 6.57 -26.16 -9.39
N VAL A 514 5.78 -25.38 -8.63
CA VAL A 514 4.57 -25.88 -7.97
C VAL A 514 3.40 -25.97 -8.96
N ASP A 515 2.82 -27.16 -9.07
CA ASP A 515 1.56 -27.39 -9.78
C ASP A 515 0.40 -26.69 -9.06
N GLY A 516 -0.27 -25.79 -9.78
CA GLY A 516 -1.36 -24.94 -9.29
C GLY A 516 -2.58 -25.69 -8.76
N MET A 517 -2.73 -26.99 -9.07
CA MET A 517 -3.87 -27.79 -8.60
C MET A 517 -3.48 -28.90 -7.61
N ASN A 518 -2.20 -29.00 -7.21
CA ASN A 518 -1.75 -30.01 -6.26
C ASN A 518 -1.75 -29.49 -4.81
N TYR A 519 -2.73 -29.93 -4.02
CA TYR A 519 -2.86 -29.56 -2.61
C TYR A 519 -2.21 -30.56 -1.63
N LYS A 520 -1.65 -31.68 -2.12
CA LYS A 520 -1.05 -32.72 -1.26
C LYS A 520 0.26 -32.27 -0.63
N GLU A 521 1.03 -31.46 -1.36
CA GLU A 521 2.38 -31.00 -0.97
C GLU A 521 2.34 -29.64 -0.28
N TRP A 522 1.31 -29.39 0.53
CA TRP A 522 1.14 -28.09 1.18
C TRP A 522 2.31 -27.72 2.11
N LYS A 523 2.95 -28.70 2.78
CA LYS A 523 4.06 -28.44 3.72
C LYS A 523 5.26 -27.75 3.06
N PRO A 524 5.86 -28.29 1.97
CA PRO A 524 6.89 -27.58 1.23
C PRO A 524 6.47 -26.18 0.77
N ILE A 525 5.23 -26.00 0.30
CA ILE A 525 4.76 -24.71 -0.21
C ILE A 525 4.72 -23.67 0.92
N VAL A 526 4.21 -24.04 2.11
CA VAL A 526 4.21 -23.19 3.30
C VAL A 526 5.64 -22.80 3.69
N GLU A 527 6.56 -23.75 3.71
CA GLU A 527 7.97 -23.51 4.05
C GLU A 527 8.63 -22.47 3.13
N ARG A 528 8.35 -22.53 1.83
CA ARG A 528 8.88 -21.53 0.88
C ARG A 528 8.34 -20.12 1.14
N GLY A 529 7.11 -20.03 1.64
CA GLY A 529 6.55 -18.79 2.16
C GLY A 529 7.33 -18.23 3.34
N ARG A 530 7.68 -19.11 4.30
CA ARG A 530 8.51 -18.73 5.45
C ARG A 530 9.87 -18.20 5.02
N VAL A 531 10.60 -19.01 4.24
CA VAL A 531 11.94 -18.67 3.72
C VAL A 531 11.95 -17.34 2.97
N ALA A 532 10.88 -17.03 2.22
CA ALA A 532 10.77 -15.76 1.53
C ALA A 532 10.54 -14.58 2.48
N ALA A 533 9.67 -14.75 3.48
CA ALA A 533 9.36 -13.69 4.44
C ALA A 533 10.53 -13.38 5.38
N GLU A 534 11.29 -14.38 5.81
CA GLU A 534 12.45 -14.22 6.70
C GLU A 534 13.48 -13.21 6.16
N LYS A 535 13.64 -13.16 4.83
CA LYS A 535 14.56 -12.23 4.15
C LYS A 535 14.21 -10.75 4.33
N PHE A 536 12.95 -10.44 4.66
CA PHE A 536 12.44 -9.06 4.73
C PHE A 536 12.05 -8.62 6.14
N VAL A 537 12.18 -9.48 7.16
CA VAL A 537 11.81 -9.16 8.55
C VAL A 537 12.48 -7.87 9.03
N ASP A 538 13.78 -7.72 8.79
CA ASP A 538 14.53 -6.54 9.24
C ASP A 538 14.13 -5.27 8.49
N ASP A 539 13.84 -5.38 7.20
CA ASP A 539 13.35 -4.25 6.40
C ASP A 539 11.97 -3.79 6.89
N ILE A 540 11.07 -4.72 7.21
CA ILE A 540 9.75 -4.41 7.75
C ILE A 540 9.85 -3.78 9.15
N LYS A 541 10.70 -4.33 10.03
CA LYS A 541 10.96 -3.74 11.36
C LYS A 541 11.54 -2.34 11.27
N ARG A 542 12.42 -2.08 10.30
CA ARG A 542 12.95 -0.75 10.03
C ARG A 542 11.85 0.23 9.60
N LEU A 543 10.95 -0.17 8.70
CA LEU A 543 9.80 0.68 8.32
C LEU A 543 8.89 1.01 9.51
N LEU A 544 8.75 0.08 10.45
CA LEU A 544 7.98 0.28 11.68
C LEU A 544 8.66 1.26 12.64
N SER A 545 10.00 1.24 12.76
CA SER A 545 10.74 2.06 13.72
C SER A 545 11.18 3.43 13.20
N GLU A 546 11.36 3.61 11.88
CA GLU A 546 11.82 4.89 11.32
C GLU A 546 10.77 6.00 11.53
N ARG A 547 11.16 7.12 12.16
CA ARG A 547 10.37 8.36 12.12
C ARG A 547 10.19 8.72 10.65
N ARG A 548 8.96 8.83 10.15
CA ARG A 548 8.70 9.31 8.78
C ARG A 548 9.05 10.80 8.74
N ALA A 549 10.33 11.14 8.61
CA ALA A 549 10.70 12.43 8.07
C ALA A 549 10.17 12.46 6.63
N GLY A 550 9.59 13.58 6.20
CA GLY A 550 8.89 13.80 4.92
C GLY A 550 9.70 13.57 3.63
N ALA A 551 10.73 12.71 3.63
CA ALA A 551 11.42 12.24 2.46
C ALA A 551 11.18 10.73 2.31
N ARG A 552 10.37 10.32 1.31
CA ARG A 552 10.60 9.04 0.64
C ARG A 552 12.01 9.11 0.05
N VAL A 553 13.01 8.69 0.82
CA VAL A 553 14.30 8.30 0.25
C VAL A 553 13.98 7.19 -0.75
N ASP A 554 14.40 7.37 -1.99
CA ASP A 554 14.10 6.49 -3.10
C ASP A 554 14.81 5.13 -2.91
N ILE A 555 14.23 4.26 -2.07
CA ILE A 555 14.72 2.89 -1.83
C ILE A 555 14.48 1.98 -3.06
N ARG A 556 13.86 2.50 -4.14
CA ARG A 556 13.58 1.77 -5.38
C ARG A 556 14.82 1.18 -6.06
N GLN A 557 16.03 1.62 -5.70
CA GLN A 557 17.28 1.10 -6.28
C GLN A 557 17.95 -0.05 -5.50
N LYS A 558 17.52 -0.43 -4.29
CA LYS A 558 18.21 -1.50 -3.52
C LYS A 558 17.52 -2.87 -3.48
N VAL A 559 16.30 -3.01 -4.02
CA VAL A 559 15.55 -4.28 -3.94
C VAL A 559 15.63 -5.11 -5.23
N ILE A 560 15.96 -4.50 -6.38
CA ILE A 560 16.13 -5.24 -7.65
C ILE A 560 17.49 -5.98 -7.72
N GLU A 561 18.50 -5.57 -6.95
CA GLU A 561 19.82 -6.22 -6.96
C GLU A 561 19.93 -7.46 -6.04
N LYS A 562 19.00 -7.66 -5.10
CA LYS A 562 18.97 -8.88 -4.25
C LYS A 562 18.15 -10.03 -4.84
N ALA A 563 17.54 -9.83 -6.01
CA ALA A 563 16.75 -10.82 -6.74
C ALA A 563 17.48 -11.38 -7.98
N ARG A 564 18.81 -11.31 -8.00
CA ARG A 564 19.65 -11.99 -9.00
C ARG A 564 20.48 -13.08 -8.37
#